data_AF-A0A842MRX4-F1
#
_entry.id   AF-A0A842MRX4-F1
#
_cell.length_a   1.000
_cell.length_b   1.000
_cell.length_c   1.000
_cell.angle_alpha   90.00
_cell.angle_beta   90.00
_cell.angle_gamma   90.00
#
_symmetry.space_group_name_H-M   'P 1'
#
loop_
_entity.id
_entity.type
_entity.pdbx_description
1 polymer ?
#
loop_
_entity_poly.entity_id
_entity_poly.type
_entity_poly.pdbx_seq_one_letter_code
_entity_poly.pdbx_strand_id
1 'polypeptide(L)' 'MKVTLVNPPYPKSAHQHPPFIPLSLGYLGAMAEQNGHEVTVIDCQGERLN' A
#
# COMPACT_ATOMS: atom_id res chain seq x y z
N MET A 1 -7.82 14.73 8.46
CA MET A 1 -6.48 14.89 7.86
C MET A 1 -6.42 14.07 6.58
N LYS A 2 -5.63 14.48 5.58
CA LYS A 2 -5.38 13.66 4.38
C LYS A 2 -4.20 12.73 4.65
N VAL A 3 -4.36 11.44 4.41
CA VAL A 3 -3.35 10.40 4.65
C VAL A 3 -3.12 9.64 3.36
N THR A 4 -1.86 9.55 2.93
CA THR A 4 -1.47 8.72 1.80
C THR A 4 -0.59 7.59 2.30
N LEU A 5 -1.04 6.35 2.11
CA LEU A 5 -0.28 5.14 2.43
C LEU A 5 0.30 4.58 1.13
N VAL A 6 1.62 4.36 1.10
CA VAL A 6 2.32 3.91 -0.11
C VAL A 6 3.01 2.59 0.17
N ASN A 7 2.70 1.56 -0.62
CA ASN A 7 3.52 0.35 -0.73
C ASN A 7 4.58 0.60 -1.83
N PRO A 8 5.83 0.93 -1.47
CA PRO A 8 6.83 1.36 -2.44
C PRO A 8 7.27 0.19 -3.35
N PRO A 9 7.86 0.49 -4.52
CA PRO A 9 8.42 -0.54 -5.38
C PRO A 9 9.55 -1.29 -4.65
N TYR A 10 9.72 -2.57 -4.98
CA TYR A 10 10.86 -3.33 -4.50
C TYR A 10 12.18 -2.67 -4.93
N PRO A 11 13.21 -2.66 -4.06
CA PRO A 11 14.55 -2.28 -4.44
C PRO A 11 15.04 -3.15 -5.61
N LYS A 12 15.74 -2.55 -6.58
CA LYS A 12 16.16 -3.23 -7.83
C LYS A 12 17.03 -4.48 -7.60
N SER A 13 17.76 -4.54 -6.50
CA SER A 13 18.67 -5.63 -6.14
C SER A 13 18.10 -6.60 -5.11
N ALA A 14 16.86 -6.40 -4.65
CA ALA A 14 16.25 -7.27 -3.65
C ALA A 14 15.62 -8.50 -4.32
N HIS A 15 15.64 -9.64 -3.63
CA HIS A 15 14.81 -10.78 -4.01
C HIS A 15 13.33 -10.35 -3.98
N GLN A 16 12.61 -10.61 -5.06
CA GLN A 16 11.23 -10.17 -5.22
C GLN A 16 10.30 -11.35 -5.02
N HIS A 17 9.48 -11.28 -3.99
CA HIS A 17 8.37 -12.19 -3.86
C HIS A 17 7.26 -11.82 -4.86
N PRO A 18 6.38 -12.77 -5.23
CA PRO A 18 5.17 -12.45 -5.96
C PRO A 18 4.41 -11.28 -5.29
N PRO A 19 3.79 -10.38 -6.06
CA PRO A 19 3.01 -9.31 -5.48
C PRO A 19 1.85 -9.89 -4.67
N PHE A 20 1.68 -9.38 -3.45
CA PHE A 20 0.57 -9.73 -2.56
C PHE A 20 -0.20 -8.46 -2.20
N ILE A 21 -1.49 -8.62 -1.91
CA ILE A 21 -2.31 -7.52 -1.40
C ILE A 21 -1.68 -7.02 -0.09
N PRO A 22 -1.37 -5.72 0.07
CA PRO A 22 -0.73 -5.20 1.27
C PRO A 22 -1.75 -5.05 2.40
N LEU A 23 -2.11 -6.18 3.04
CA LEU A 23 -3.15 -6.25 4.07
C LEU A 23 -2.90 -5.30 5.25
N SER A 24 -1.63 -5.09 5.62
CA SER A 24 -1.25 -4.15 6.68
C SER A 24 -1.60 -2.71 6.32
N LEU A 25 -1.35 -2.28 5.08
CA LEU A 25 -1.76 -0.96 4.59
C LEU A 25 -3.28 -0.85 4.50
N GLY A 26 -3.96 -1.89 4.02
CA GLY A 26 -5.42 -1.93 3.96
C GLY A 26 -6.04 -1.76 5.35
N TYR A 27 -5.52 -2.48 6.34
CA TYR A 27 -5.97 -2.35 7.74
C TYR A 27 -5.72 -0.95 8.31
N LEU A 28 -4.51 -0.40 8.12
CA LEU A 28 -4.19 0.95 8.57
C LEU A 28 -5.07 2.01 7.90
N GLY A 29 -5.35 1.85 6.60
CA GLY A 29 -6.25 2.72 5.86
C GLY A 29 -7.66 2.68 6.44
N ALA A 30 -8.22 1.49 6.62
CA ALA A 30 -9.55 1.30 7.19
C ALA A 30 -9.68 1.92 8.60
N MET A 31 -8.66 1.73 9.45
CA MET A 31 -8.62 2.36 10.77
C MET A 31 -8.57 3.88 10.69
N ALA A 32 -7.77 4.44 9.77
CA ALA A 32 -7.69 5.89 9.58
C ALA A 32 -9.00 6.48 9.05
N GLU A 33 -9.68 5.80 8.11
CA GLU A 33 -11.00 6.17 7.62
C GLU A 33 -12.05 6.17 8.74
N GLN A 34 -12.06 5.12 9.58
CA GLN A 34 -12.95 5.05 10.76
C GLN A 34 -12.73 6.19 11.76
N ASN A 35 -11.53 6.78 11.79
CA ASN A 35 -11.19 7.95 12.62
C ASN A 35 -11.40 9.29 11.89
N GLY A 36 -12.12 9.30 10.76
CA GLY A 36 -12.49 10.52 10.04
C GLY A 36 -11.35 11.12 9.21
N HIS A 37 -10.41 10.29 8.76
CA HIS A 37 -9.36 10.72 7.83
C HIS A 37 -9.72 10.38 6.38
N GLU A 38 -9.32 11.26 5.47
CA GLU A 38 -9.38 10.98 4.03
C GLU A 38 -8.14 10.18 3.67
N VAL A 39 -8.32 8.94 3.21
CA VAL A 39 -7.21 8.01 2.95
C VAL A 39 -7.07 7.74 1.46
N THR A 40 -5.83 7.68 0.99
CA THR A 40 -5.49 7.16 -0.33
C THR A 40 -4.42 6.08 -0.17
N VAL A 41 -4.60 4.94 -0.82
CA VAL A 41 -3.63 3.85 -0.84
C VAL A 41 -3.03 3.75 -2.24
N ILE A 42 -1.71 3.76 -2.33
CA ILE A 42 -0.96 3.57 -3.57
C ILE A 42 -0.12 2.31 -3.44
N ASP A 43 -0.36 1.31 -4.29
CA ASP A 43 0.42 0.08 -4.33
C ASP A 43 1.30 0.00 -5.58
N CYS A 44 2.57 0.37 -5.43
CA CYS A 44 3.54 0.35 -6.53
C CYS A 44 4.04 -1.07 -6.87
N GLN A 45 3.71 -2.08 -6.06
CA GLN A 45 4.08 -3.47 -6.36
C GLN A 45 3.02 -4.18 -7.20
N GLY A 46 1.75 -3.74 -7.13
CA GLY A 46 0.65 -4.25 -7.95
C GLY A 46 0.76 -3.89 -9.44
N GLU A 47 1.45 -2.80 -9.79
CA GLU A 47 1.61 -2.34 -11.19
C GLU A 47 2.50 -3.25 -12.06
N ARG A 48 3.09 -4.31 -11.51
CA ARG A 48 3.91 -5.28 -12.24
C ARG A 48 3.15 -6.50 -12.77
N LEU A 49 1.82 -6.52 -12.63
CA LEU A 49 0.98 -7.55 -13.21
C LEU A 49 0.82 -7.26 -14.71
N ASN A 50 1.68 -7.88 -15.53
CA ASN A 50 1.56 -7.89 -17.00
C ASN A 50 0.25 -8.55 -17.45
#